data_AF-A0A7G1IBD0-F1
#
_entry.id   AF-A0A7G1IBD0-F1
#
_cell.length_a   1.000
_cell.length_b   1.000
_cell.length_c   1.000
_cell.angle_alpha   90.00
_cell.angle_beta   90.00
_cell.angle_gamma   90.00
#
_symmetry.space_group_name_H-M   'P 1'
#
loop_
_entity.id
_entity.type
_entity.pdbx_description
1 polymer ?
#
loop_
_entity_poly.entity_id
_entity_poly.type
_entity_poly.pdbx_seq_one_letter_code
_entity_poly.pdbx_strand_id
1 'polypeptide(L)'
;MADRVQQVVVIGAGVSGLTSALCLAEAGWPVQVWTAAMPQDTTSAVAGAVWGPVFTEPVAKTLAWAAESLRVFGELAKDPATGVRMAPALTVGDLPVDAALPPQVALIPDLRPADPAEIPEGFPAGFRSTLPMIDMPHYLDYLTKRLAAAGCEIEIHPVRSLAEATEAAPIVVNCAGLGAAELTGDDTLRPLFGQHVVMANPGLQQIFLERNDAPEWVCYFPHPQRVVCGGISIADRWDTTADPAVTGRILQRCRRIEPRLGQAAVIETITGLRPDRPSVRVESEPLGRARCIHNYGHSANGVTLSWGCAREVARLVGAQ
;
A
#
# COMPACT_ATOMS: atom_id res chain seq x y z
N MET A 1 11.74 -6.53 -40.44
CA MET A 1 11.56 -7.39 -39.25
C MET A 1 10.48 -6.72 -38.42
N ALA A 2 9.30 -7.31 -38.33
CA ALA A 2 8.27 -6.79 -37.43
C ALA A 2 8.83 -6.87 -36.01
N ASP A 3 8.90 -5.72 -35.34
CA ASP A 3 9.34 -5.64 -33.95
C ASP A 3 8.40 -6.54 -33.14
N ARG A 4 8.89 -7.69 -32.67
CA ARG A 4 8.07 -8.62 -31.89
C ARG A 4 7.82 -7.92 -30.56
N VAL A 5 6.64 -7.31 -30.41
CA VAL A 5 6.19 -6.79 -29.13
C VAL A 5 6.29 -7.92 -28.11
N GLN A 6 7.21 -7.77 -27.15
CA GLN A 6 7.54 -8.86 -26.23
C GLN A 6 6.42 -8.99 -25.20
N GLN A 7 5.94 -10.21 -24.97
CA GLN A 7 4.97 -10.50 -23.91
C GLN A 7 5.59 -10.26 -22.54
N VAL A 8 4.79 -9.74 -21.61
CA VAL A 8 5.16 -9.54 -20.21
C VAL A 8 4.18 -10.30 -19.32
N VAL A 9 4.71 -11.13 -18.42
CA VAL A 9 3.91 -11.74 -17.33
C VAL A 9 4.17 -10.98 -16.04
N VAL A 10 3.11 -10.49 -15.41
CA VAL A 10 3.16 -9.87 -14.08
C VAL A 10 2.65 -10.86 -13.05
N ILE A 11 3.46 -11.23 -12.08
CA ILE A 11 3.10 -12.15 -11.00
C ILE A 11 2.58 -11.34 -9.82
N GLY A 12 1.32 -11.57 -9.43
CA GLY A 12 0.66 -10.95 -8.30
C GLY A 12 -0.39 -9.93 -8.71
N ALA A 13 -1.56 -9.99 -8.08
CA ALA A 13 -2.69 -9.07 -8.33
C ALA A 13 -3.00 -8.15 -7.14
N GLY A 14 -2.01 -7.93 -6.25
CA GLY A 14 -2.05 -6.85 -5.26
C GLY A 14 -1.79 -5.48 -5.91
N VAL A 15 -1.77 -4.42 -5.10
CA VAL A 15 -1.61 -3.03 -5.60
C VAL A 15 -0.35 -2.84 -6.44
N SER A 16 0.78 -3.44 -6.05
CA SER A 16 2.04 -3.35 -6.81
C SER A 16 1.92 -4.02 -8.19
N GLY A 17 1.29 -5.19 -8.25
CA GLY A 17 1.12 -5.96 -9.48
C GLY A 17 0.13 -5.31 -10.45
N LEU A 18 -1.07 -4.96 -9.97
CA LEU A 18 -2.09 -4.28 -10.79
C LEU A 18 -1.59 -2.96 -11.35
N THR A 19 -0.93 -2.14 -10.52
CA THR A 19 -0.42 -0.83 -10.96
C THR A 19 0.72 -1.00 -11.97
N SER A 20 1.62 -1.98 -11.77
CA SER A 20 2.70 -2.28 -12.72
C SER A 20 2.15 -2.79 -14.06
N ALA A 21 1.21 -3.73 -14.02
CA ALA A 21 0.56 -4.26 -15.21
C ALA A 21 -0.14 -3.16 -16.02
N LEU A 22 -0.85 -2.27 -15.32
CA LEU A 22 -1.52 -1.14 -15.95
C LEU A 22 -0.54 -0.15 -16.58
N CYS A 23 0.53 0.25 -15.88
CA CYS A 23 1.55 1.14 -16.45
C CYS A 23 2.22 0.53 -17.70
N LEU A 24 2.44 -0.79 -17.71
CA LEU A 24 3.00 -1.50 -18.85
C LEU A 24 2.01 -1.57 -20.02
N ALA A 25 0.75 -1.90 -19.74
CA ALA A 25 -0.31 -1.95 -20.75
C ALA A 25 -0.53 -0.58 -21.41
N GLU A 26 -0.57 0.49 -20.62
CA GLU A 26 -0.69 1.86 -21.12
C GLU A 26 0.54 2.34 -21.90
N ALA A 27 1.70 1.73 -21.65
CA ALA A 27 2.91 1.92 -22.45
C ALA A 27 2.95 1.04 -23.72
N GLY A 28 1.89 0.25 -23.99
CA GLY A 28 1.75 -0.57 -25.19
C GLY A 28 2.31 -1.98 -25.09
N TRP A 29 2.71 -2.44 -23.90
CA TRP A 29 3.16 -3.82 -23.70
C TRP A 29 1.96 -4.79 -23.61
N PRO A 30 2.05 -5.99 -24.22
CA PRO A 30 1.07 -7.05 -24.05
C PRO A 30 1.34 -7.74 -22.71
N VAL A 31 0.43 -7.51 -21.76
CA VAL A 31 0.57 -7.93 -20.37
C VAL A 31 -0.47 -9.00 -20.01
N GLN A 32 -0.02 -10.03 -19.31
CA GLN A 32 -0.87 -11.00 -18.63
C GLN A 32 -0.55 -10.97 -17.13
N VAL A 33 -1.59 -10.98 -16.28
CA VAL A 33 -1.40 -11.02 -14.82
C VAL A 33 -1.68 -12.42 -14.31
N TRP A 34 -0.69 -13.05 -13.70
CA TRP A 34 -0.81 -14.35 -13.04
C TRP A 34 -0.87 -14.15 -11.54
N THR A 35 -1.85 -14.77 -10.88
CA THR A 35 -2.00 -14.61 -9.44
C THR A 35 -2.48 -15.86 -8.72
N ALA A 36 -2.08 -16.02 -7.46
CA ALA A 36 -2.59 -17.09 -6.61
C ALA A 36 -3.94 -16.75 -5.96
N ALA A 37 -4.30 -15.47 -5.87
CA ALA A 37 -5.53 -14.99 -5.24
C ALA A 37 -6.04 -13.76 -5.99
N MET A 38 -7.36 -13.64 -6.15
CA MET A 38 -7.96 -12.48 -6.82
C MET A 38 -7.69 -11.20 -6.03
N PRO A 39 -7.72 -10.00 -6.67
CA PRO A 39 -7.36 -8.73 -6.01
C PRO A 39 -7.99 -8.51 -4.63
N GLN A 40 -9.27 -8.86 -4.46
CA GLN A 40 -10.02 -8.70 -3.22
C GLN A 40 -9.57 -9.64 -2.09
N ASP A 41 -8.88 -10.72 -2.43
CA ASP A 41 -8.36 -11.72 -1.48
C ASP A 41 -6.87 -11.50 -1.15
N THR A 42 -6.30 -10.36 -1.58
CA THR A 42 -4.88 -10.04 -1.33
C THR A 42 -4.68 -9.20 -0.06
N THR A 43 -3.45 -9.17 0.47
CA THR A 43 -3.04 -8.23 1.53
C THR A 43 -3.39 -6.77 1.21
N SER A 44 -3.46 -6.41 -0.08
CA SER A 44 -3.79 -5.03 -0.47
C SER A 44 -5.22 -4.65 -0.10
N ALA A 45 -6.17 -5.60 -0.14
CA ALA A 45 -7.59 -5.33 0.12
C ALA A 45 -7.87 -4.96 1.59
N VAL A 46 -7.05 -5.46 2.52
CA VAL A 46 -7.18 -5.24 3.96
C VAL A 46 -6.33 -4.08 4.50
N ALA A 47 -5.64 -3.34 3.61
CA ALA A 47 -4.82 -2.20 4.00
C ALA A 47 -5.67 -0.96 4.36
N GLY A 48 -5.07 -0.04 5.14
CA GLY A 48 -5.75 1.13 5.71
C GLY A 48 -6.47 2.03 4.69
N ALA A 49 -5.90 2.47 3.57
CA ALA A 49 -4.51 2.89 3.39
C ALA A 49 -4.47 4.43 3.26
N VAL A 50 -3.42 5.05 3.81
CA VAL A 50 -3.18 6.49 3.72
C VAL A 50 -1.79 6.69 3.15
N TRP A 51 -1.65 7.56 2.15
CA TRP A 51 -0.34 7.95 1.64
C TRP A 51 0.41 8.76 2.71
N GLY A 52 1.71 8.53 2.85
CA GLY A 52 2.55 9.24 3.83
C GLY A 52 4.04 9.23 3.50
N PRO A 53 4.87 9.90 4.31
CA PRO A 53 6.32 9.93 4.11
C PRO A 53 6.95 8.54 4.29
N VAL A 54 7.90 8.18 3.41
CA VAL A 54 8.57 6.88 3.41
C VAL A 54 10.06 7.02 3.69
N PHE A 55 10.54 6.36 4.74
CA PHE A 55 11.94 6.39 5.16
C PHE A 55 12.70 5.09 4.87
N THR A 56 12.05 4.10 4.27
CA THR A 56 12.66 2.81 3.91
C THR A 56 13.66 2.99 2.76
N GLU A 57 14.74 2.20 2.77
CA GLU A 57 15.69 2.15 1.67
C GLU A 57 15.04 1.60 0.38
N PRO A 58 15.54 1.95 -0.82
CA PRO A 58 16.56 2.97 -1.09
C PRO A 58 15.98 4.39 -0.97
N VAL A 59 16.45 5.20 0.00
CA VAL A 59 15.79 6.45 0.43
C VAL A 59 15.53 7.45 -0.70
N ALA A 60 16.51 7.66 -1.58
CA ALA A 60 16.36 8.60 -2.70
C ALA A 60 15.30 8.13 -3.71
N LYS A 61 15.22 6.82 -3.97
CA LYS A 61 14.24 6.25 -4.89
C LYS A 61 12.85 6.21 -4.25
N THR A 62 12.72 5.81 -2.99
CA THR A 62 11.43 5.78 -2.28
C THR A 62 10.85 7.18 -2.13
N LEU A 63 11.68 8.21 -1.93
CA LEU A 63 11.25 9.61 -1.99
C LEU A 63 10.63 9.96 -3.36
N ALA A 64 11.34 9.64 -4.45
CA ALA A 64 10.85 9.92 -5.82
C ALA A 64 9.57 9.14 -6.14
N TRP A 65 9.49 7.87 -5.74
CA TRP A 65 8.32 7.03 -5.96
C TRP A 65 7.10 7.49 -5.15
N ALA A 66 7.31 7.95 -3.91
CA ALA A 66 6.26 8.50 -3.08
C ALA A 66 5.71 9.82 -3.65
N ALA A 67 6.59 10.71 -4.13
CA ALA A 67 6.20 11.97 -4.77
C ALA A 67 5.38 11.73 -6.05
N GLU A 68 5.80 10.77 -6.88
CA GLU A 68 5.06 10.39 -8.07
C GLU A 68 3.68 9.82 -7.72
N SER A 69 3.61 8.95 -6.71
CA SER A 69 2.33 8.37 -6.28
C SER A 69 1.40 9.42 -5.68
N LEU A 70 1.92 10.39 -4.92
CA LEU A 70 1.13 11.53 -4.42
C LEU A 70 0.47 12.29 -5.57
N ARG A 71 1.24 12.60 -6.62
CA ARG A 71 0.74 13.29 -7.81
C ARG A 71 -0.38 12.50 -8.48
N VAL A 72 -0.20 11.19 -8.68
CA VAL A 72 -1.23 10.34 -9.30
C VAL A 72 -2.47 10.24 -8.41
N PHE A 73 -2.32 10.04 -7.11
CA PHE A 73 -3.47 9.99 -6.19
C PHE A 73 -4.24 11.31 -6.13
N GLY A 74 -3.55 12.45 -6.23
CA GLY A 74 -4.20 13.76 -6.34
C GLY A 74 -5.08 13.91 -7.58
N GLU A 75 -4.66 13.33 -8.72
CA GLU A 75 -5.48 13.27 -9.93
C GLU A 75 -6.65 12.29 -9.80
N LEU A 76 -6.40 11.09 -9.26
CA LEU A 76 -7.45 10.09 -9.03
C LEU A 76 -8.52 10.58 -8.05
N ALA A 77 -8.14 11.36 -7.05
CA ALA A 77 -9.07 11.93 -6.07
C ALA A 77 -10.12 12.88 -6.67
N LYS A 78 -9.95 13.32 -7.93
CA LYS A 78 -10.94 14.13 -8.66
C LYS A 78 -12.14 13.31 -9.14
N ASP A 79 -12.01 11.99 -9.19
CA ASP A 79 -13.09 11.07 -9.56
C ASP A 79 -13.42 10.13 -8.38
N PRO A 80 -14.61 10.28 -7.75
CA PRO A 80 -15.06 9.40 -6.68
C PRO A 80 -15.10 7.91 -7.06
N ALA A 81 -15.24 7.57 -8.35
CA ALA A 81 -15.26 6.19 -8.82
C ALA A 81 -13.91 5.48 -8.62
N THR A 82 -12.83 6.21 -8.32
CA THR A 82 -11.52 5.61 -8.04
C THR A 82 -11.40 5.08 -6.61
N GLY A 83 -12.24 5.54 -5.67
CA GLY A 83 -12.09 5.22 -4.24
C GLY A 83 -10.95 5.97 -3.55
N VAL A 84 -10.27 6.89 -4.23
CA VAL A 84 -9.25 7.78 -3.67
C VAL A 84 -9.91 9.10 -3.28
N ARG A 85 -9.55 9.64 -2.11
CA ARG A 85 -9.96 11.00 -1.71
C ARG A 85 -8.81 11.74 -1.03
N MET A 86 -8.75 13.05 -1.21
CA MET A 86 -7.92 13.92 -0.37
C MET A 86 -8.70 14.19 0.93
N ALA A 87 -8.16 13.76 2.07
CA ALA A 87 -8.83 13.86 3.36
C ALA A 87 -8.00 14.70 4.35
N PRO A 88 -8.65 15.53 5.18
CA PRO A 88 -7.95 16.23 6.24
C PRO A 88 -7.42 15.22 7.25
N ALA A 89 -6.21 15.45 7.72
CA ALA A 89 -5.53 14.59 8.68
C ALA A 89 -5.09 15.39 9.92
N LEU A 90 -5.15 14.71 11.06
CA LEU A 90 -4.45 15.11 12.28
C LEU A 90 -3.46 14.01 12.62
N THR A 91 -2.17 14.33 12.51
CA THR A 91 -1.07 13.44 12.93
C THR A 91 -0.53 13.94 14.25
N VAL A 92 -0.48 13.09 15.26
CA VAL A 92 -0.01 13.42 16.62
C VAL A 92 1.10 12.49 17.07
N GLY A 93 1.80 12.83 18.15
CA GLY A 93 2.80 11.96 18.77
C GLY A 93 4.19 12.59 18.81
N ASP A 94 5.22 11.75 18.80
CA ASP A 94 6.62 12.16 18.93
C ASP A 94 7.14 12.72 17.60
N LEU A 95 6.76 13.97 17.33
CA LEU A 95 7.04 14.67 16.08
C LEU A 95 8.06 15.79 16.31
N PRO A 96 9.09 15.93 15.47
CA PRO A 96 10.04 17.02 15.61
C PRO A 96 9.40 18.34 15.15
N VAL A 97 8.99 19.19 16.09
CA VAL A 97 8.29 20.46 15.82
C VAL A 97 9.24 21.56 15.33
N ASP A 98 10.51 21.53 15.76
CA ASP A 98 11.49 22.62 15.54
C ASP A 98 12.68 22.24 14.66
N ALA A 99 12.65 21.06 14.03
CA ALA A 99 13.71 20.61 13.13
C ALA A 99 13.38 20.94 11.67
N ALA A 100 14.41 21.10 10.84
CA ALA A 100 14.22 21.13 9.39
C ALA A 100 13.49 19.85 8.95
N LEU A 101 12.34 20.00 8.28
CA LEU A 101 11.54 18.86 7.87
C LEU A 101 12.34 17.98 6.89
N PRO A 102 12.41 16.65 7.12
CA PRO A 102 13.00 15.75 6.15
C PRO A 102 12.32 15.88 4.78
N PRO A 103 13.04 15.68 3.66
CA PRO A 103 12.46 15.78 2.31
C PRO A 103 11.17 14.98 2.12
N GLN A 104 11.07 13.81 2.76
CA GLN A 104 9.90 12.95 2.75
C GLN A 104 8.68 13.62 3.36
N VAL A 105 8.87 14.34 4.48
CA VAL A 105 7.81 15.07 5.20
C VAL A 105 7.43 16.33 4.44
N ALA A 106 8.41 16.98 3.80
CA ALA A 106 8.16 18.16 2.96
C ALA A 106 7.28 17.87 1.72
N LEU A 107 7.08 16.60 1.35
CA LEU A 107 6.11 16.21 0.32
C LEU A 107 4.65 16.36 0.77
N ILE A 108 4.37 16.43 2.08
CA ILE A 108 3.00 16.47 2.59
C ILE A 108 2.35 17.83 2.25
N PRO A 109 1.22 17.84 1.51
CA PRO A 109 0.51 19.08 1.19
C PRO A 109 -0.05 19.76 2.44
N ASP A 110 0.05 21.09 2.46
CA ASP A 110 -0.53 21.98 3.49
C ASP A 110 -0.15 21.61 4.93
N LEU A 111 1.02 20.97 5.12
CA LEU A 111 1.50 20.55 6.43
C LEU A 111 1.76 21.78 7.30
N ARG A 112 1.12 21.81 8.47
CA ARG A 112 1.30 22.87 9.46
C ARG A 112 1.13 22.33 10.88
N PRO A 113 1.74 22.94 11.89
CA PRO A 113 1.42 22.63 13.28
C PRO A 113 -0.09 22.72 13.55
N ALA A 114 -0.60 21.79 14.35
CA ALA A 114 -1.97 21.86 14.86
C ALA A 114 -2.06 22.88 15.99
N ASP A 115 -3.26 23.43 16.21
CA ASP A 115 -3.52 24.22 17.41
C ASP A 115 -3.43 23.29 18.64
N PRO A 116 -2.71 23.63 19.72
CA PRO A 116 -2.68 22.83 20.94
C PRO A 116 -4.06 22.41 21.48
N ALA A 117 -5.10 23.21 21.26
CA ALA A 117 -6.48 22.88 21.66
C ALA A 117 -7.11 21.75 20.82
N GLU A 118 -6.59 21.46 19.63
CA GLU A 118 -7.04 20.36 18.76
C GLU A 118 -6.33 19.03 19.05
N ILE A 119 -5.22 19.07 19.81
CA ILE A 119 -4.41 17.90 20.12
C ILE A 119 -5.05 17.15 21.30
N PRO A 120 -5.39 15.86 21.16
CA PRO A 120 -5.95 15.09 22.27
C PRO A 120 -4.97 14.99 23.44
N GLU A 121 -5.51 14.90 24.66
CA GLU A 121 -4.71 14.73 25.87
C GLU A 121 -3.82 13.49 25.78
N GLY A 122 -2.55 13.66 26.11
CA GLY A 122 -1.54 12.60 26.10
C GLY A 122 -0.58 12.63 24.90
N PHE A 123 -0.77 13.55 23.94
CA PHE A 123 0.17 13.74 22.84
C PHE A 123 0.96 15.05 22.97
N PRO A 124 2.29 15.03 22.76
CA PRO A 124 3.14 16.20 22.97
C PRO A 124 3.04 17.22 21.82
N ALA A 125 2.73 16.77 20.61
CA ALA A 125 2.67 17.60 19.42
C ALA A 125 1.68 17.04 18.38
N GLY A 126 1.31 17.87 17.41
CA GLY A 126 0.45 17.48 16.31
C GLY A 126 0.57 18.39 15.09
N PHE A 127 0.23 17.83 13.93
CA PHE A 127 0.23 18.52 12.65
C PHE A 127 -1.08 18.28 11.90
N ARG A 128 -1.53 19.32 11.21
CA ARG A 128 -2.62 19.28 10.23
C ARG A 128 -2.03 19.13 8.84
N SER A 129 -2.69 18.32 8.01
CA SER A 129 -2.36 18.17 6.59
C SER A 129 -3.56 17.66 5.80
N THR A 130 -3.39 17.58 4.48
CA THR A 130 -4.34 16.91 3.59
C THR A 130 -3.63 15.74 2.91
N LEU A 131 -4.11 14.52 3.14
CA LEU A 131 -3.47 13.29 2.66
C LEU A 131 -4.40 12.49 1.73
N PRO A 132 -3.85 11.83 0.69
CA PRO A 132 -4.58 10.81 -0.03
C PRO A 132 -4.97 9.64 0.89
N MET A 133 -6.26 9.33 0.92
CA MET A 133 -6.84 8.20 1.60
C MET A 133 -7.51 7.30 0.57
N ILE A 134 -7.23 6.00 0.63
CA ILE A 134 -7.63 5.04 -0.41
C ILE A 134 -8.54 3.98 0.19
N ASP A 135 -9.77 3.88 -0.32
CA ASP A 135 -10.68 2.76 -0.07
C ASP A 135 -10.19 1.54 -0.85
N MET A 136 -9.42 0.67 -0.18
CA MET A 136 -8.65 -0.37 -0.87
C MET A 136 -9.50 -1.37 -1.68
N PRO A 137 -10.59 -1.97 -1.15
CA PRO A 137 -11.45 -2.83 -1.97
C PRO A 137 -11.99 -2.12 -3.21
N HIS A 138 -12.48 -0.89 -3.05
CA HIS A 138 -13.00 -0.09 -4.17
C HIS A 138 -11.91 0.29 -5.17
N TYR A 139 -10.72 0.65 -4.69
CA TYR A 139 -9.58 1.03 -5.51
C TYR A 139 -9.02 -0.16 -6.30
N LEU A 140 -8.99 -1.36 -5.72
CA LEU A 140 -8.58 -2.58 -6.42
C LEU A 140 -9.59 -2.96 -7.52
N ASP A 141 -10.89 -2.78 -7.29
CA ASP A 141 -11.91 -2.92 -8.34
C ASP A 141 -11.72 -1.91 -9.47
N TYR A 142 -11.43 -0.65 -9.13
CA TYR A 142 -11.12 0.39 -10.10
C TYR A 142 -9.89 0.02 -10.96
N LEU A 143 -8.79 -0.40 -10.33
CA LEU A 143 -7.59 -0.83 -11.05
C LEU A 143 -7.86 -2.03 -11.95
N THR A 144 -8.61 -3.01 -11.46
CA THR A 144 -8.99 -4.20 -12.23
C THR A 144 -9.81 -3.84 -13.47
N LYS A 145 -10.80 -2.94 -13.32
CA LYS A 145 -11.61 -2.46 -14.45
C LYS A 145 -10.77 -1.67 -15.47
N ARG A 146 -9.86 -0.82 -15.00
CA ARG A 146 -8.97 -0.05 -15.88
C ARG A 146 -7.99 -0.96 -16.63
N LEU A 147 -7.48 -1.99 -15.96
CA LEU A 147 -6.62 -3.01 -16.56
C LEU A 147 -7.36 -3.82 -17.63
N ALA A 148 -8.60 -4.23 -17.36
CA ALA A 148 -9.45 -4.92 -18.33
C ALA A 148 -9.77 -4.02 -19.54
N ALA A 149 -10.03 -2.73 -19.32
CA ALA A 149 -10.23 -1.74 -20.40
C ALA A 149 -8.95 -1.52 -21.24
N ALA A 150 -7.77 -1.75 -20.66
CA ALA A 150 -6.49 -1.77 -21.38
C ALA A 150 -6.22 -3.12 -22.10
N GLY A 151 -7.18 -4.05 -22.11
CA GLY A 151 -7.08 -5.34 -22.82
C GLY A 151 -6.27 -6.41 -22.10
N CYS A 152 -6.03 -6.24 -20.80
CA CYS A 152 -5.26 -7.20 -20.00
C CYS A 152 -6.18 -8.11 -19.19
N GLU A 153 -5.79 -9.38 -19.06
CA GLU A 153 -6.52 -10.40 -18.29
C GLU A 153 -5.78 -10.75 -17.00
N ILE A 154 -6.55 -11.02 -15.95
CA ILE A 154 -6.07 -11.58 -14.68
C ILE A 154 -6.45 -13.06 -14.65
N GLU A 155 -5.44 -13.91 -14.54
CA GLU A 155 -5.58 -15.37 -14.48
C GLU A 155 -5.20 -15.87 -13.09
N ILE A 156 -6.05 -16.74 -12.52
CA ILE A 156 -5.67 -17.51 -11.32
C ILE A 156 -4.67 -18.58 -11.77
N HIS A 157 -3.39 -18.27 -11.59
CA HIS A 157 -2.26 -19.10 -11.98
C HIS A 157 -1.17 -18.99 -10.91
N PRO A 158 -1.25 -19.80 -9.84
CA PRO A 158 -0.21 -19.84 -8.81
C PRO A 158 1.09 -20.42 -9.41
N VAL A 159 2.16 -19.63 -9.38
CA VAL A 159 3.49 -20.07 -9.82
C VAL A 159 4.30 -20.64 -8.66
N ARG A 160 5.06 -21.71 -8.91
CA ARG A 160 5.97 -22.31 -7.92
C ARG A 160 7.42 -21.86 -8.10
N SER A 161 7.74 -21.31 -9.26
CA SER A 161 9.06 -20.75 -9.55
C SER A 161 8.95 -19.65 -10.60
N LEU A 162 9.94 -18.75 -10.65
CA LEU A 162 10.00 -17.75 -11.72
C LEU A 162 10.25 -18.39 -13.09
N ALA A 163 10.85 -19.59 -13.13
CA ALA A 163 11.10 -20.30 -14.38
C ALA A 163 9.81 -20.60 -15.16
N GLU A 164 8.73 -20.99 -14.47
CA GLU A 164 7.40 -21.22 -15.07
C GLU A 164 6.89 -19.98 -15.81
N ALA A 165 7.06 -18.79 -15.22
CA ALA A 165 6.67 -17.54 -15.87
C ALA A 165 7.57 -17.18 -17.07
N THR A 166 8.86 -17.56 -17.03
CA THR A 166 9.78 -17.33 -18.16
C THR A 166 9.52 -18.23 -19.37
N GLU A 167 8.85 -19.36 -19.17
CA GLU A 167 8.41 -20.21 -20.29
C GLU A 167 7.26 -19.55 -21.06
N ALA A 168 6.43 -18.76 -20.38
CA ALA A 168 5.33 -18.02 -20.98
C ALA A 168 5.75 -16.67 -21.59
N ALA A 169 6.72 -15.98 -20.98
CA ALA A 169 7.14 -14.65 -21.44
C ALA A 169 8.64 -14.38 -21.27
N PRO A 170 9.27 -13.66 -22.22
CA PRO A 170 10.67 -13.23 -22.10
C PRO A 170 10.90 -12.16 -21.03
N ILE A 171 9.83 -11.55 -20.51
CA ILE A 171 9.88 -10.55 -19.45
C ILE A 171 8.87 -10.94 -18.36
N VAL A 172 9.36 -11.05 -17.13
CA VAL A 172 8.56 -11.34 -15.94
C VAL A 172 8.67 -10.16 -14.99
N VAL A 173 7.55 -9.71 -14.42
CA VAL A 173 7.53 -8.73 -13.33
C VAL A 173 7.07 -9.45 -12.07
N ASN A 174 7.96 -9.57 -11.10
CA ASN A 174 7.66 -10.24 -9.83
C ASN A 174 7.11 -9.23 -8.80
N CYS A 175 5.78 -9.21 -8.67
CA CYS A 175 5.01 -8.46 -7.67
C CYS A 175 4.34 -9.37 -6.62
N ALA A 176 4.92 -10.54 -6.33
CA ALA A 176 4.30 -11.58 -5.52
C ALA A 176 4.14 -11.25 -4.02
N GLY A 177 4.52 -10.05 -3.57
CA GLY A 177 4.48 -9.68 -2.15
C GLY A 177 5.32 -10.64 -1.32
N LEU A 178 4.77 -11.20 -0.24
CA LEU A 178 5.46 -12.20 0.60
C LEU A 178 5.81 -13.49 -0.17
N GLY A 179 5.04 -13.85 -1.20
CA GLY A 179 5.34 -15.00 -2.04
C GLY A 179 6.67 -14.86 -2.79
N ALA A 180 7.21 -13.64 -2.92
CA ALA A 180 8.51 -13.44 -3.52
C ALA A 180 9.65 -14.13 -2.73
N ALA A 181 9.51 -14.33 -1.41
CA ALA A 181 10.53 -14.98 -0.58
C ALA A 181 10.84 -16.39 -1.10
N GLU A 182 9.82 -17.19 -1.38
CA GLU A 182 9.98 -18.55 -1.93
C GLU A 182 10.45 -18.53 -3.39
N LEU A 183 9.95 -17.57 -4.19
CA LEU A 183 10.27 -17.48 -5.62
C LEU A 183 11.72 -17.05 -5.89
N THR A 184 12.34 -16.30 -4.99
CA THR A 184 13.71 -15.75 -5.17
C THR A 184 14.72 -16.25 -4.14
N GLY A 185 14.27 -16.94 -3.08
CA GLY A 185 15.12 -17.28 -1.94
C GLY A 185 15.52 -16.07 -1.08
N ASP A 186 14.74 -14.99 -1.10
CA ASP A 186 15.01 -13.77 -0.34
C ASP A 186 14.59 -13.93 1.13
N ASP A 187 15.55 -14.29 1.98
CA ASP A 187 15.37 -14.51 3.42
C ASP A 187 15.15 -13.22 4.24
N THR A 188 15.43 -12.06 3.63
CA THR A 188 15.20 -10.74 4.24
C THR A 188 13.74 -10.31 4.19
N LEU A 189 12.91 -11.00 3.41
CA LEU A 189 11.48 -10.74 3.29
C LEU A 189 10.70 -11.52 4.36
N ARG A 190 10.11 -10.82 5.32
CA ARG A 190 9.47 -11.40 6.51
C ARG A 190 8.03 -10.87 6.67
N PRO A 191 7.12 -11.64 7.28
CA PRO A 191 5.77 -11.16 7.53
C PRO A 191 5.76 -10.16 8.69
N LEU A 192 5.03 -9.07 8.50
CA LEU A 192 4.69 -8.14 9.58
C LEU A 192 3.18 -8.07 9.73
N PHE A 193 2.65 -8.83 10.68
CA PHE A 193 1.21 -8.94 10.93
C PHE A 193 0.62 -7.59 11.34
N GLY A 194 -0.58 -7.30 10.83
CA GLY A 194 -1.41 -6.18 11.24
C GLY A 194 -2.86 -6.62 11.41
N GLN A 195 -3.57 -5.91 12.27
CA GLN A 195 -5.00 -6.10 12.52
C GLN A 195 -5.70 -4.75 12.57
N HIS A 196 -6.85 -4.67 11.93
CA HIS A 196 -7.76 -3.54 12.03
C HIS A 196 -9.14 -4.01 12.47
N VAL A 197 -9.89 -3.09 13.07
CA VAL A 197 -11.31 -3.27 13.38
C VAL A 197 -12.09 -2.29 12.52
N VAL A 198 -13.01 -2.81 11.71
CA VAL A 198 -13.86 -1.98 10.84
C VAL A 198 -15.15 -1.70 11.59
N MET A 199 -15.50 -0.42 11.70
CA MET A 199 -16.69 0.06 12.41
C MET A 199 -17.60 0.84 11.47
N ALA A 200 -18.90 0.95 11.78
CA ALA A 200 -19.79 1.87 11.08
C ALA A 200 -19.30 3.32 11.25
N ASN A 201 -19.36 4.14 10.19
CA ASN A 201 -18.91 5.52 10.29
C ASN A 201 -19.98 6.43 10.94
N PRO A 202 -19.74 7.02 12.13
CA PRO A 202 -20.67 7.95 12.78
C PRO A 202 -20.59 9.39 12.22
N GLY A 203 -20.14 9.58 10.97
CA GLY A 203 -19.96 10.89 10.35
C GLY A 203 -18.55 11.49 10.49
N LEU A 204 -17.55 10.67 10.80
CA LEU A 204 -16.14 11.08 10.75
C LEU A 204 -15.72 11.37 9.31
N GLN A 205 -14.90 12.40 9.13
CA GLN A 205 -14.36 12.80 7.82
C GLN A 205 -12.83 12.91 7.82
N GLN A 206 -12.23 13.07 8.99
CA GLN A 206 -10.82 13.35 9.22
C GLN A 206 -10.05 12.08 9.58
N ILE A 207 -8.88 11.91 8.98
CA ILE A 207 -7.89 10.89 9.35
C ILE A 207 -7.27 11.24 10.71
N PHE A 208 -7.07 10.23 11.55
CA PHE A 208 -6.22 10.35 12.73
C PHE A 208 -5.08 9.35 12.68
N LEU A 209 -3.87 9.84 12.97
CA LEU A 209 -2.63 9.06 12.96
C LEU A 209 -1.82 9.40 14.20
N GLU A 210 -1.55 8.42 15.05
CA GLU A 210 -0.49 8.51 16.04
C GLU A 210 0.84 8.07 15.43
N ARG A 211 1.88 8.88 15.65
CA ARG A 211 3.26 8.56 15.33
C ARG A 211 4.03 8.26 16.61
N ASN A 212 4.49 7.02 16.72
CA ASN A 212 5.38 6.55 17.77
C ASN A 212 6.25 5.39 17.22
N ASP A 213 7.19 4.90 18.02
CA ASP A 213 8.02 3.72 17.70
C ASP A 213 7.52 2.43 18.38
N ALA A 214 6.31 2.47 18.97
CA ALA A 214 5.72 1.33 19.64
C ALA A 214 5.06 0.36 18.64
N PRO A 215 4.94 -0.93 18.98
CA PRO A 215 4.26 -1.90 18.13
C PRO A 215 2.74 -1.69 18.06
N GLU A 216 2.17 -0.86 18.92
CA GLU A 216 0.75 -0.49 18.93
C GLU A 216 0.60 1.04 18.94
N TRP A 217 -0.34 1.54 18.15
CA TRP A 217 -0.66 2.96 18.03
C TRP A 217 -2.16 3.15 17.82
N VAL A 218 -2.62 4.40 17.77
CA VAL A 218 -3.99 4.78 17.43
C VAL A 218 -4.03 5.31 16.00
N CYS A 219 -4.88 4.74 15.17
CA CYS A 219 -5.27 5.37 13.92
C CYS A 219 -6.72 5.06 13.59
N TYR A 220 -7.35 5.95 12.81
CA TYR A 220 -8.62 5.65 12.18
C TYR A 220 -8.77 6.37 10.83
N PHE A 221 -9.30 5.63 9.86
CA PHE A 221 -9.45 6.06 8.46
C PHE A 221 -10.94 6.03 8.08
N PRO A 222 -11.61 7.19 8.03
CA PRO A 222 -13.05 7.21 7.83
C PRO A 222 -13.45 7.21 6.35
N HIS A 223 -14.02 6.11 5.86
CA HIS A 223 -14.69 6.01 4.56
C HIS A 223 -16.19 6.36 4.71
N PRO A 224 -16.94 6.62 3.62
CA PRO A 224 -18.31 7.11 3.74
C PRO A 224 -19.24 6.24 4.62
N GLN A 225 -19.13 4.91 4.56
CA GLN A 225 -19.96 3.99 5.36
C GLN A 225 -19.23 3.35 6.55
N ARG A 226 -17.89 3.34 6.54
CA ARG A 226 -17.09 2.58 7.52
C ARG A 226 -15.84 3.34 7.96
N VAL A 227 -15.35 3.04 9.15
CA VAL A 227 -14.08 3.55 9.69
C VAL A 227 -13.17 2.37 9.94
N VAL A 228 -11.98 2.39 9.35
CA VAL A 228 -10.95 1.39 9.61
C VAL A 228 -10.12 1.86 10.80
N CYS A 229 -10.21 1.16 11.93
CA CYS A 229 -9.52 1.48 13.18
C CYS A 229 -8.30 0.57 13.40
N GLY A 230 -7.17 1.16 13.79
CA GLY A 230 -5.91 0.46 14.07
C GLY A 230 -5.13 1.10 15.23
N GLY A 231 -3.87 0.75 15.46
CA GLY A 231 -3.02 -0.15 14.68
C GLY A 231 -2.10 -1.00 15.55
N ILE A 232 -1.57 -2.06 14.94
CA ILE A 232 -0.63 -2.99 15.53
C ILE A 232 0.33 -3.52 14.46
N SER A 233 1.55 -3.82 14.89
CA SER A 233 2.55 -4.58 14.14
C SER A 233 3.12 -5.70 15.01
N ILE A 234 3.15 -6.93 14.47
CA ILE A 234 3.78 -8.09 15.12
C ILE A 234 4.71 -8.74 14.10
N ALA A 235 6.01 -8.65 14.33
CA ALA A 235 7.03 -9.22 13.46
C ALA A 235 6.98 -10.76 13.50
N ASP A 236 7.32 -11.38 12.37
CA ASP A 236 7.47 -12.84 12.20
C ASP A 236 6.22 -13.69 12.45
N ARG A 237 5.06 -13.05 12.66
CA ARG A 237 3.78 -13.74 12.79
C ARG A 237 3.21 -14.07 11.41
N TRP A 238 3.11 -15.36 11.11
CA TRP A 238 2.49 -15.89 9.88
C TRP A 238 0.99 -16.17 10.02
N ASP A 239 0.52 -16.49 11.23
CA ASP A 239 -0.88 -16.77 11.47
C ASP A 239 -1.72 -15.49 11.35
N THR A 240 -2.67 -15.50 10.40
CA THR A 240 -3.58 -14.39 10.12
C THR A 240 -4.83 -14.41 10.98
N THR A 241 -4.99 -15.35 11.91
CA THR A 241 -6.14 -15.40 12.83
C THR A 241 -6.22 -14.12 13.67
N ALA A 242 -7.39 -13.49 13.69
CA ALA A 242 -7.60 -12.30 14.50
C ALA A 242 -7.42 -12.60 16.00
N ASP A 243 -6.75 -11.71 16.72
CA ASP A 243 -6.61 -11.78 18.18
C ASP A 243 -7.70 -10.91 18.85
N PRO A 244 -8.65 -11.50 19.60
CA PRO A 244 -9.70 -10.75 20.29
C PRO A 244 -9.19 -9.74 21.32
N ALA A 245 -8.05 -10.03 21.97
CA ALA A 245 -7.45 -9.10 22.93
C ALA A 245 -6.88 -7.87 22.21
N VAL A 246 -6.27 -8.06 21.04
CA VAL A 246 -5.84 -6.95 20.16
C VAL A 246 -7.05 -6.13 19.70
N THR A 247 -8.14 -6.78 19.28
CA THR A 247 -9.40 -6.09 18.92
C THR A 247 -9.91 -5.22 20.05
N GLY A 248 -9.95 -5.74 21.28
CA GLY A 248 -10.37 -4.99 22.46
C GLY A 248 -9.51 -3.75 22.71
N ARG A 249 -8.18 -3.87 22.58
CA ARG A 249 -7.24 -2.75 22.76
C ARG A 249 -7.35 -1.68 21.67
N ILE A 250 -7.53 -2.08 20.40
CA ILE A 250 -7.78 -1.14 19.29
C ILE A 250 -9.06 -0.34 19.57
N LEU A 251 -10.16 -1.01 19.89
CA LEU A 251 -11.43 -0.35 20.20
C LEU A 251 -11.31 0.62 21.38
N GLN A 252 -10.62 0.21 22.45
CA GLN A 252 -10.40 1.04 23.63
C GLN A 252 -9.63 2.33 23.27
N ARG A 253 -8.52 2.20 22.53
CA ARG A 253 -7.70 3.34 22.12
C ARG A 253 -8.46 4.30 21.19
N CYS A 254 -9.11 3.78 20.14
CA CYS A 254 -9.84 4.62 19.18
C CYS A 254 -11.04 5.35 19.85
N ARG A 255 -11.79 4.67 20.72
CA ARG A 255 -12.94 5.27 21.44
C ARG A 255 -12.53 6.33 22.47
N ARG A 256 -11.33 6.20 23.04
CA ARG A 256 -10.77 7.22 23.93
C ARG A 256 -10.49 8.52 23.18
N ILE A 257 -9.96 8.43 21.95
CA ILE A 257 -9.64 9.60 21.12
C ILE A 257 -10.88 10.18 20.45
N GLU A 258 -11.76 9.33 19.94
CA GLU A 258 -12.98 9.73 19.22
C GLU A 258 -14.21 9.10 19.89
N PRO A 259 -14.85 9.79 20.84
CA PRO A 259 -15.98 9.26 21.60
C PRO A 259 -17.18 8.85 20.74
N ARG A 260 -17.36 9.42 19.53
CA ARG A 260 -18.44 9.02 18.62
C ARG A 260 -18.33 7.55 18.18
N LEU A 261 -17.12 6.97 18.18
CA LEU A 261 -16.92 5.53 17.93
C LEU A 261 -17.43 4.65 19.07
N GLY A 262 -17.77 5.22 20.24
CA GLY A 262 -18.38 4.49 21.35
C GLY A 262 -19.74 3.89 21.02
N GLN A 263 -20.49 4.54 20.12
CA GLN A 263 -21.82 4.11 19.67
C GLN A 263 -21.80 3.38 18.33
N ALA A 264 -20.67 3.39 17.62
CA ALA A 264 -20.53 2.75 16.32
C ALA A 264 -20.48 1.22 16.46
N ALA A 265 -21.27 0.54 15.62
CA ALA A 265 -21.26 -0.91 15.51
C ALA A 265 -19.93 -1.41 14.91
N VAL A 266 -19.43 -2.53 15.43
CA VAL A 266 -18.32 -3.27 14.80
C VAL A 266 -18.88 -4.05 13.63
N ILE A 267 -18.29 -3.87 12.45
CA ILE A 267 -18.69 -4.55 11.21
C ILE A 267 -17.89 -5.85 11.06
N GLU A 268 -16.57 -5.76 11.17
CA GLU A 268 -15.66 -6.90 10.98
C GLU A 268 -14.29 -6.64 11.61
N THR A 269 -13.48 -7.69 11.71
CA THR A 269 -12.04 -7.60 12.03
C THR A 269 -11.27 -8.11 10.83
N ILE A 270 -10.33 -7.32 10.34
CA ILE A 270 -9.50 -7.66 9.18
C ILE A 270 -8.04 -7.77 9.62
N THR A 271 -7.33 -8.74 9.06
CA THR A 271 -5.92 -9.01 9.35
C THR A 271 -5.15 -9.15 8.06
N GLY A 272 -3.85 -8.88 8.10
CA GLY A 272 -2.99 -9.02 6.93
C GLY A 272 -1.51 -9.10 7.30
N LEU A 273 -0.72 -9.68 6.39
CA LEU A 273 0.72 -9.79 6.54
C LEU A 273 1.40 -8.83 5.58
N ARG A 274 2.00 -7.76 6.11
CA ARG A 274 2.78 -6.82 5.30
C ARG A 274 4.06 -7.53 4.83
N PRO A 275 4.46 -7.40 3.55
CA PRO A 275 5.71 -7.97 3.02
C PRO A 275 6.90 -7.13 3.46
N ASP A 276 7.32 -7.29 4.71
CA ASP A 276 8.35 -6.47 5.34
C ASP A 276 9.75 -6.85 4.86
N ARG A 277 10.53 -5.86 4.45
CA ARG A 277 11.89 -6.03 3.96
C ARG A 277 12.70 -4.79 4.32
N PRO A 278 13.99 -4.91 4.66
CA PRO A 278 14.83 -3.76 5.00
C PRO A 278 14.93 -2.69 3.89
N SER A 279 14.76 -3.11 2.64
CA SER A 279 14.82 -2.24 1.47
C SER A 279 13.80 -2.70 0.43
N VAL A 280 13.10 -1.76 -0.20
CA VAL A 280 12.16 -2.05 -1.29
C VAL A 280 12.93 -2.52 -2.52
N ARG A 281 12.58 -3.67 -3.08
CA ARG A 281 13.28 -4.25 -4.22
C ARG A 281 12.55 -3.90 -5.53
N VAL A 282 13.05 -2.88 -6.22
CA VAL A 282 12.69 -2.55 -7.60
C VAL A 282 13.94 -2.53 -8.48
N GLU A 283 14.20 -3.63 -9.17
CA GLU A 283 15.40 -3.84 -9.99
C GLU A 283 15.18 -4.93 -11.03
N SER A 284 16.04 -4.95 -12.06
CA SER A 284 16.03 -5.97 -13.10
C SER A 284 17.18 -6.96 -12.87
N GLU A 285 16.89 -8.24 -13.04
CA GLU A 285 17.87 -9.32 -13.05
C GLU A 285 17.69 -10.23 -14.28
N PRO A 286 18.77 -10.79 -14.84
CA PRO A 286 18.67 -11.80 -15.88
C PRO A 286 18.17 -13.12 -15.27
N LEU A 287 17.20 -13.76 -15.94
CA LEU A 287 16.69 -15.07 -15.57
C LEU A 287 16.81 -16.01 -16.77
N GLY A 288 17.99 -16.61 -16.94
CA GLY A 288 18.33 -17.37 -18.14
C GLY A 288 18.35 -16.47 -19.39
N ARG A 289 17.43 -16.73 -20.33
CA ARG A 289 17.24 -15.89 -21.54
C ARG A 289 16.17 -14.81 -21.36
N ALA A 290 15.43 -14.87 -20.26
CA ALA A 290 14.41 -13.89 -19.91
C ALA A 290 14.99 -12.82 -18.97
N ARG A 291 14.20 -11.77 -18.72
CA ARG A 291 14.47 -10.76 -17.71
C ARG A 291 13.39 -10.81 -16.64
N CYS A 292 13.80 -10.76 -15.38
CA CYS A 292 12.89 -10.61 -14.26
C CYS A 292 13.05 -9.20 -13.67
N ILE A 293 11.96 -8.47 -13.51
CA ILE A 293 11.92 -7.18 -12.82
C ILE A 293 11.20 -7.40 -11.50
N HIS A 294 11.90 -7.24 -10.38
CA HIS A 294 11.29 -7.32 -9.07
C HIS A 294 10.58 -6.03 -8.72
N ASN A 295 9.47 -6.16 -8.00
CA ASN A 295 8.75 -5.05 -7.40
C ASN A 295 8.00 -5.57 -6.15
N TYR A 296 8.74 -5.81 -5.07
CA TYR A 296 8.22 -6.36 -3.81
C TYR A 296 8.98 -5.83 -2.58
N GLY A 297 8.57 -6.24 -1.37
CA GLY A 297 9.21 -5.84 -0.12
C GLY A 297 8.79 -4.45 0.38
N HIS A 298 7.52 -4.09 0.15
CA HIS A 298 7.02 -2.74 0.41
C HIS A 298 6.60 -2.48 1.86
N SER A 299 6.56 -3.50 2.72
CA SER A 299 6.08 -3.37 4.10
C SER A 299 4.73 -2.61 4.17
N ALA A 300 4.63 -1.61 5.05
CA ALA A 300 3.47 -0.71 5.19
C ALA A 300 3.32 0.34 4.07
N ASN A 301 4.27 0.41 3.13
CA ASN A 301 4.35 1.50 2.13
C ASN A 301 3.89 1.08 0.73
N GLY A 302 3.30 -0.12 0.56
CA GLY A 302 2.93 -0.65 -0.75
C GLY A 302 2.00 0.24 -1.57
N VAL A 303 0.99 0.85 -0.93
CA VAL A 303 0.08 1.79 -1.61
C VAL A 303 0.77 3.11 -1.87
N THR A 304 1.49 3.65 -0.88
CA THR A 304 2.25 4.91 -0.96
C THR A 304 3.26 4.93 -2.10
N LEU A 305 3.89 3.80 -2.40
CA LEU A 305 4.92 3.68 -3.43
C LEU A 305 4.39 3.13 -4.77
N SER A 306 3.13 2.71 -4.82
CA SER A 306 2.57 1.88 -5.91
C SER A 306 2.84 2.43 -7.32
N TRP A 307 2.45 3.67 -7.60
CA TRP A 307 2.59 4.29 -8.92
C TRP A 307 4.05 4.63 -9.27
N GLY A 308 4.82 5.09 -8.28
CA GLY A 308 6.23 5.37 -8.47
C GLY A 308 7.04 4.12 -8.82
N CYS A 309 6.85 3.04 -8.06
CA CYS A 309 7.47 1.74 -8.34
C CYS A 309 7.00 1.19 -9.69
N ALA A 310 5.70 1.26 -10.01
CA ALA A 310 5.15 0.77 -11.27
C ALA A 310 5.73 1.50 -12.50
N ARG A 311 5.95 2.82 -12.41
CA ARG A 311 6.61 3.58 -13.48
C ARG A 311 8.09 3.21 -13.63
N GLU A 312 8.79 2.95 -12.53
CA GLU A 312 10.16 2.44 -12.58
C GLU A 312 10.21 1.04 -13.21
N VAL A 313 9.25 0.17 -12.92
CA VAL A 313 9.10 -1.12 -13.61
C VAL A 313 8.96 -0.93 -15.12
N ALA A 314 8.05 -0.05 -15.56
CA ALA A 314 7.86 0.23 -16.98
C ALA A 314 9.14 0.77 -17.65
N ARG A 315 9.90 1.62 -16.94
CA ARG A 315 11.21 2.12 -17.40
C ARG A 315 12.24 1.00 -17.53
N LEU A 316 12.31 0.08 -16.56
CA LEU A 316 13.24 -1.05 -16.58
C LEU A 316 12.90 -2.04 -17.70
N VAL A 317 11.62 -2.26 -17.98
CA VAL A 317 11.17 -3.10 -19.12
C VAL A 317 11.57 -2.47 -20.45
N GLY A 318 11.37 -1.14 -20.60
CA GLY A 318 11.69 -0.38 -21.81
C GLY A 318 13.16 -0.05 -22.03
N ALA A 319 14.00 -0.14 -21.00
CA ALA A 319 15.45 -0.07 -21.14
C ALA A 319 15.96 -1.36 -21.81
N GLN A 320 16.08 -1.33 -23.13
CA GLN A 320 16.77 -2.35 -23.93
C GLN A 320 18.22 -1.96 -24.15
#